data_AF-A0A665TUV7-F1
#
_entry.id   AF-A0A665TUV7-F1
#
_cell.length_a   1.000
_cell.length_b   1.000
_cell.length_c   1.000
_cell.angle_alpha   90.00
_cell.angle_beta   90.00
_cell.angle_gamma   90.00
#
_symmetry.space_group_name_H-M   'P 1'
#
loop_
_entity.id
_entity.type
_entity.pdbx_description
1 polymer ?
#
loop_
_entity_poly.entity_id
_entity_poly.type
_entity_poly.pdbx_seq_one_letter_code
_entity_poly.pdbx_strand_id
1 'polypeptide(L)'
;MMLMGSLSFSFFLFTVNFDHFQILRAIGKGSFGKVCIVQKRDTEKMYAMKYMNKQQCIERDEVRNVFRELEILQEIEHVFLVNLWYSFQDEEDMFMVVDLLLGGDLRYHLQQSVQFSEDAVKLYLCEMTLALDYLQSQHIIHRDVKPDNILLDEQGHAHLTDFNIATIIKDGERATALAGTKPYMAPEIFQSFVSGGTGYAFEVDWWSLGVTIFEVLRGWRPYDIHANNSVESLIQLFSTVSVQYSPAWPKDLVSLLRKLLTVNPEHRFSSVSDMQTSPYLADINWDAVYEKKMEAGFVPNKGRLHCDPTFELEEMILESRPLHKKKKRLAKNRSRDNSKDSQSVRILLIHMKKQGQPRITMQLGFPSVSSLSVPVNTVYF
;
A
#
# COMPACT_ATOMS: atom_id res chain seq x y z
N MET A 1 -36.53 -11.05 -50.25
CA MET A 1 -35.41 -11.03 -51.21
C MET A 1 -34.51 -9.85 -50.88
N MET A 2 -33.48 -10.07 -50.06
CA MET A 2 -32.13 -9.49 -50.13
C MET A 2 -31.39 -9.79 -48.82
N LEU A 3 -30.23 -10.41 -48.96
CA LEU A 3 -29.25 -10.76 -47.94
C LEU A 3 -28.48 -9.53 -47.45
N MET A 4 -28.31 -9.40 -46.13
CA MET A 4 -27.10 -8.86 -45.48
C MET A 4 -27.01 -9.62 -44.15
N GLY A 5 -26.02 -10.48 -43.89
CA GLY A 5 -24.60 -10.20 -43.93
C GLY A 5 -24.10 -10.38 -42.49
N SER A 6 -23.77 -11.61 -42.12
CA SER A 6 -23.22 -11.99 -40.82
C SER A 6 -21.86 -11.32 -40.61
N LEU A 7 -21.82 -10.23 -39.84
CA LEU A 7 -20.59 -9.70 -39.27
C LEU A 7 -20.39 -10.33 -37.89
N SER A 8 -19.71 -11.48 -37.89
CA SER A 8 -19.05 -11.99 -36.70
C SER A 8 -17.90 -11.03 -36.36
N PHE A 9 -18.16 -10.05 -35.49
CA PHE A 9 -17.09 -9.32 -34.82
C PHE A 9 -16.54 -10.22 -33.72
N SER A 10 -15.56 -11.05 -34.08
CA SER A 10 -14.69 -11.68 -33.10
C SER A 10 -13.82 -10.57 -32.49
N PHE A 11 -14.30 -9.95 -31.43
CA PHE A 11 -13.43 -9.19 -30.54
C PHE A 11 -12.51 -10.20 -29.85
N PHE A 12 -11.30 -10.38 -30.38
CA PHE A 12 -10.20 -10.91 -29.60
C PHE A 12 -9.98 -9.93 -28.43
N LEU A 13 -10.57 -10.22 -27.27
CA LEU A 13 -10.27 -9.55 -26.01
C LEU A 13 -8.83 -9.94 -25.65
N PHE A 14 -7.87 -9.11 -26.04
CA PHE A 14 -6.48 -9.29 -25.63
C PHE A 14 -6.39 -9.04 -24.12
N THR A 15 -6.13 -10.10 -23.36
CA THR A 15 -5.81 -10.01 -21.94
C THR A 15 -4.43 -9.35 -21.78
N VAL A 16 -4.37 -8.25 -21.03
CA VAL A 16 -3.10 -7.57 -20.71
C VAL A 16 -2.20 -8.54 -19.96
N ASN A 17 -0.94 -8.60 -20.38
CA ASN A 17 0.09 -9.49 -19.82
C ASN A 17 1.46 -8.81 -19.85
N PHE A 18 2.48 -9.50 -19.34
CA PHE A 18 3.84 -8.98 -19.22
C PHE A 18 4.44 -8.41 -20.53
N ASP A 19 4.13 -8.99 -21.69
CA ASP A 19 4.70 -8.55 -22.98
C ASP A 19 4.19 -7.17 -23.42
N HIS A 20 3.06 -6.71 -22.88
CA HIS A 20 2.50 -5.39 -23.14
C HIS A 20 3.29 -4.25 -22.47
N PHE A 21 4.25 -4.60 -21.62
CA PHE A 21 5.06 -3.63 -20.89
C PHE A 21 6.53 -3.71 -21.30
N GLN A 22 7.17 -2.55 -21.35
CA GLN A 22 8.62 -2.41 -21.39
C GLN A 22 9.11 -2.12 -19.98
N ILE A 23 9.98 -2.98 -19.46
CA ILE A 23 10.64 -2.77 -18.17
C ILE A 23 11.76 -1.75 -18.37
N LEU A 24 11.81 -0.74 -17.49
CA LEU A 24 12.81 0.32 -17.56
C LEU A 24 13.80 0.20 -16.41
N ARG A 25 13.40 0.61 -15.19
CA ARG A 25 14.31 0.79 -14.06
C ARG A 25 13.73 0.20 -12.78
N ALA A 26 14.54 -0.50 -11.98
CA ALA A 26 14.14 -0.92 -10.63
C ALA A 26 14.18 0.28 -9.68
N ILE A 27 13.13 0.44 -8.88
CA ILE A 27 12.95 1.59 -7.96
C ILE A 27 12.70 1.18 -6.51
N GLY A 28 12.46 -0.11 -6.24
CA GLY A 28 12.26 -0.60 -4.89
C GLY A 28 12.38 -2.11 -4.80
N LYS A 29 12.53 -2.59 -3.56
CA LYS A 29 12.62 -4.01 -3.23
C LYS A 29 11.53 -4.36 -2.24
N GLY A 30 10.69 -5.31 -2.59
CA GLY A 30 9.67 -5.87 -1.71
C GLY A 30 10.14 -7.16 -1.04
N SER A 31 9.33 -7.68 -0.14
CA SER A 31 9.62 -8.92 0.60
C SER A 31 9.78 -10.17 -0.29
N PHE A 32 9.11 -10.19 -1.44
CA PHE A 32 9.01 -11.34 -2.36
C PHE A 32 9.39 -11.02 -3.81
N GLY A 33 9.99 -9.85 -4.04
CA GLY A 33 10.36 -9.40 -5.39
C GLY A 33 10.76 -7.93 -5.41
N LYS A 34 10.58 -7.25 -6.54
CA LYS A 34 10.97 -5.85 -6.71
C LYS A 34 9.88 -5.03 -7.37
N VAL A 35 10.07 -3.72 -7.33
CA VAL A 35 9.22 -2.73 -7.98
C VAL A 35 10.03 -2.07 -9.08
N CYS A 36 9.50 -2.08 -10.30
CA CYS A 36 10.13 -1.48 -11.47
C CYS A 36 9.23 -0.45 -12.12
N ILE A 37 9.83 0.61 -12.66
CA ILE A 37 9.18 1.49 -13.64
C ILE A 37 8.97 0.69 -14.93
N VAL A 38 7.76 0.77 -15.46
CA VAL A 38 7.36 0.13 -16.71
C VAL A 38 6.61 1.10 -17.60
N GLN A 39 6.74 0.93 -18.91
CA GLN A 39 5.97 1.67 -19.90
C GLN A 39 5.03 0.72 -20.64
N LYS A 40 3.75 1.03 -20.70
CA LYS A 40 2.78 0.26 -21.49
C LYS A 40 2.98 0.59 -22.98
N ARG A 41 3.21 -0.42 -23.83
CA ARG A 41 3.73 -0.23 -25.20
C ARG A 41 2.80 0.50 -26.16
N ASP A 42 1.50 0.33 -26.02
CA ASP A 42 0.48 0.89 -26.91
C ASP A 42 0.05 2.30 -26.52
N THR A 43 0.09 2.64 -25.24
CA THR A 43 -0.29 3.97 -24.72
C THR A 43 0.89 4.85 -24.34
N GLU A 44 2.10 4.29 -24.29
CA GLU A 44 3.32 4.92 -23.79
C GLU A 44 3.23 5.41 -22.33
N LYS A 45 2.15 5.07 -21.61
CA LYS A 45 1.92 5.49 -20.23
C LYS A 45 2.84 4.72 -19.29
N MET A 46 3.38 5.44 -18.31
CA MET A 46 4.33 4.95 -17.32
C MET A 46 3.60 4.50 -16.05
N TYR A 47 4.10 3.42 -15.44
CA TYR A 47 3.54 2.80 -14.24
C TYR A 47 4.66 2.25 -13.34
N ALA A 48 4.32 1.93 -12.10
CA ALA A 48 5.12 1.07 -11.25
C ALA A 48 4.57 -0.37 -11.34
N MET A 49 5.45 -1.35 -11.55
CA MET A 49 5.11 -2.77 -11.56
C MET A 49 5.79 -3.47 -10.40
N LYS A 50 5.00 -3.94 -9.44
CA LYS A 50 5.41 -4.87 -8.38
C LYS A 50 5.31 -6.29 -8.94
N TYR A 51 6.42 -7.04 -8.92
CA TYR A 51 6.41 -8.46 -9.26
C TYR A 51 6.79 -9.29 -8.03
N MET A 52 6.13 -10.41 -7.85
CA MET A 52 6.24 -11.27 -6.68
C MET A 52 6.45 -12.71 -7.12
N ASN A 53 7.52 -13.33 -6.63
CA ASN A 53 7.85 -14.69 -7.03
C ASN A 53 6.92 -15.71 -6.37
N LYS A 54 6.27 -16.54 -7.18
CA LYS A 54 5.28 -17.51 -6.71
C LYS A 54 5.87 -18.53 -5.74
N GLN A 55 7.05 -19.05 -6.06
CA GLN A 55 7.71 -20.05 -5.24
C GLN A 55 8.08 -19.47 -3.86
N GLN A 56 8.62 -18.25 -3.82
CA GLN A 56 8.92 -17.57 -2.56
C GLN A 56 7.66 -17.25 -1.74
N CYS A 57 6.55 -16.89 -2.39
CA CYS A 57 5.27 -16.67 -1.71
C CYS A 57 4.74 -17.96 -1.06
N ILE A 58 4.89 -19.11 -1.74
CA ILE A 58 4.47 -20.43 -1.22
C ILE A 58 5.37 -20.84 -0.05
N GLU A 59 6.69 -20.73 -0.20
CA GLU A 59 7.66 -21.14 0.82
C GLU A 59 7.52 -20.36 2.13
N ARG A 60 6.95 -19.15 2.08
CA ARG A 60 6.73 -18.28 3.24
C ARG A 60 5.28 -18.23 3.73
N ASP A 61 4.37 -19.00 3.12
CA ASP A 61 2.92 -19.00 3.41
C ASP A 61 2.23 -17.63 3.23
N GLU A 62 2.70 -16.84 2.27
CA GLU A 62 2.28 -15.44 2.06
C GLU A 62 1.31 -15.26 0.88
N VAL A 63 1.00 -16.35 0.18
CA VAL A 63 0.08 -16.36 -0.98
C VAL A 63 -1.26 -15.71 -0.62
N ARG A 64 -1.81 -16.02 0.56
CA ARG A 64 -3.09 -15.45 1.02
C ARG A 64 -3.03 -13.95 1.23
N ASN A 65 -1.91 -13.42 1.73
CA ASN A 65 -1.74 -12.00 1.96
C ASN A 65 -1.63 -11.24 0.63
N VAL A 66 -0.91 -11.80 -0.36
CA VAL A 66 -0.85 -11.23 -1.71
C VAL A 66 -2.23 -11.17 -2.38
N PHE A 67 -3.03 -12.24 -2.28
CA PHE A 67 -4.39 -12.22 -2.83
C PHE A 67 -5.30 -11.24 -2.10
N ARG A 68 -5.19 -11.13 -0.77
CA ARG A 68 -5.95 -10.13 0.01
C ARG A 68 -5.58 -8.70 -0.39
N GLU A 69 -4.29 -8.40 -0.53
CA GLU A 69 -3.82 -7.09 -1.02
C GLU A 69 -4.43 -6.79 -2.38
N LEU A 70 -4.40 -7.77 -3.31
CA LEU A 70 -4.99 -7.62 -4.63
C LEU A 70 -6.49 -7.35 -4.58
N GLU A 71 -7.24 -8.12 -3.79
CA GLU A 71 -8.69 -7.94 -3.61
C GLU A 71 -9.02 -6.54 -3.08
N ILE A 72 -8.29 -6.06 -2.08
CA ILE A 72 -8.45 -4.71 -1.53
C ILE A 72 -8.17 -3.66 -2.60
N LEU A 73 -7.03 -3.77 -3.30
CA LEU A 73 -6.61 -2.82 -4.33
C LEU A 73 -7.56 -2.77 -5.53
N GLN A 74 -8.34 -3.83 -5.79
CA GLN A 74 -9.33 -3.86 -6.86
C GLN A 74 -10.61 -3.08 -6.53
N GLU A 75 -11.00 -3.07 -5.26
CA GLU A 75 -12.24 -2.42 -4.81
C GLU A 75 -12.05 -0.93 -4.51
N ILE A 76 -10.80 -0.48 -4.30
CA ILE A 76 -10.50 0.92 -3.99
C ILE A 76 -10.06 1.75 -5.20
N GLU A 77 -10.36 3.03 -5.18
CA GLU A 77 -9.87 4.04 -6.13
C GLU A 77 -10.03 5.44 -5.52
N HIS A 78 -8.92 6.15 -5.34
CA HIS A 78 -8.93 7.47 -4.72
C HIS A 78 -7.73 8.32 -5.14
N VAL A 79 -7.92 9.64 -5.18
CA VAL A 79 -6.93 10.60 -5.69
C VAL A 79 -5.63 10.68 -4.87
N PHE A 80 -5.69 10.25 -3.60
CA PHE A 80 -4.57 10.20 -2.65
C PHE A 80 -4.17 8.77 -2.27
N LEU A 81 -4.55 7.79 -3.09
CA LEU A 81 -4.07 6.41 -2.98
C LEU A 81 -3.26 6.05 -4.22
N VAL A 82 -2.32 5.12 -4.08
CA VAL A 82 -1.69 4.45 -5.22
C VAL A 82 -2.66 3.41 -5.78
N ASN A 83 -3.23 3.69 -6.95
CA ASN A 83 -4.30 2.89 -7.53
C ASN A 83 -3.77 1.74 -8.39
N LEU A 84 -4.47 0.61 -8.35
CA LEU A 84 -4.20 -0.55 -9.20
C LEU A 84 -4.83 -0.37 -10.59
N TRP A 85 -4.01 -0.56 -11.62
CA TRP A 85 -4.45 -0.52 -13.03
C TRP A 85 -4.57 -1.91 -13.65
N TYR A 86 -3.59 -2.78 -13.39
CA TYR A 86 -3.53 -4.10 -13.98
C TYR A 86 -2.99 -5.13 -12.99
N SER A 87 -3.52 -6.35 -13.08
CA SER A 87 -2.95 -7.51 -12.39
C SER A 87 -2.91 -8.69 -13.33
N PHE A 88 -1.79 -9.41 -13.36
CA PHE A 88 -1.63 -10.62 -14.18
C PHE A 88 -0.55 -11.52 -13.58
N GLN A 89 -0.36 -12.70 -14.15
CA GLN A 89 0.63 -13.68 -13.69
C GLN A 89 1.23 -14.43 -14.88
N ASP A 90 2.41 -15.00 -14.70
CA ASP A 90 3.01 -15.96 -15.62
C ASP A 90 3.46 -17.23 -14.88
N GLU A 91 4.32 -18.06 -15.47
CA GLU A 91 4.75 -19.30 -14.84
C GLU A 91 5.55 -19.09 -13.54
N GLU A 92 6.28 -17.98 -13.41
CA GLU A 92 7.20 -17.74 -12.29
C GLU A 92 6.66 -16.71 -11.29
N ASP A 93 5.96 -15.67 -11.76
CA ASP A 93 5.66 -14.49 -10.95
C ASP A 93 4.19 -14.03 -11.07
N MET A 94 3.73 -13.30 -10.05
CA MET A 94 2.51 -12.50 -10.05
C MET A 94 2.89 -11.01 -10.18
N PHE A 95 2.05 -10.23 -10.85
CA PHE A 95 2.31 -8.83 -11.17
C PHE A 95 1.14 -7.93 -10.79
N MET A 96 1.45 -6.80 -10.17
CA MET A 96 0.55 -5.68 -9.93
C MET A 96 1.14 -4.44 -10.59
N VAL A 97 0.36 -3.77 -11.42
CA VAL A 97 0.72 -2.51 -12.09
C VAL A 97 -0.11 -1.39 -11.49
N VAL A 98 0.57 -0.44 -10.85
CA VAL A 98 -0.03 0.64 -10.06
C VAL A 98 0.46 2.00 -10.54
N ASP A 99 -0.09 3.08 -9.99
CA ASP A 99 0.39 4.44 -10.22
C ASP A 99 1.91 4.56 -10.01
N LEU A 100 2.56 5.30 -10.90
CA LEU A 100 3.98 5.66 -10.74
C LEU A 100 4.10 7.02 -10.09
N LEU A 101 4.66 7.05 -8.89
CA LEU A 101 4.93 8.28 -8.14
C LEU A 101 6.43 8.53 -8.08
N LEU A 102 6.89 9.60 -8.72
CA LEU A 102 8.32 9.88 -8.94
C LEU A 102 8.95 10.75 -7.85
N GLY A 103 8.15 11.29 -6.93
CA GLY A 103 8.60 12.14 -5.84
C GLY A 103 9.30 11.39 -4.71
N GLY A 104 9.28 10.04 -4.72
CA GLY A 104 9.85 9.21 -3.64
C GLY A 104 8.94 9.17 -2.41
N ASP A 105 9.32 8.35 -1.42
CA ASP A 105 8.62 8.26 -0.15
C ASP A 105 9.06 9.36 0.84
N LEU A 106 8.20 9.71 1.80
CA LEU A 106 8.53 10.71 2.82
C LEU A 106 9.71 10.29 3.72
N ARG A 107 9.93 8.97 3.92
CA ARG A 107 11.07 8.47 4.69
C ARG A 107 12.40 8.86 4.02
N TYR A 108 12.52 8.72 2.71
CA TYR A 108 13.69 9.13 1.94
C TYR A 108 14.02 10.61 2.19
N HIS A 109 13.03 11.49 2.08
CA HIS A 109 13.21 12.93 2.31
C HIS A 109 13.65 13.24 3.75
N LEU A 110 13.08 12.56 4.75
CA LEU A 110 13.51 12.67 6.14
C LEU A 110 14.97 12.25 6.33
N GLN A 111 15.41 11.17 5.69
CA GLN A 111 16.81 10.70 5.75
C GLN A 111 17.77 11.69 5.08
N GLN A 112 17.32 12.41 4.05
CA GLN A 112 18.07 13.51 3.44
C GLN A 112 18.04 14.80 4.26
N SER A 113 17.47 14.79 5.48
CA SER A 113 17.33 15.96 6.36
C SER A 113 16.55 17.11 5.71
N VAL A 114 15.59 16.79 4.83
CA VAL A 114 14.67 17.78 4.27
C VAL A 114 13.84 18.39 5.40
N GLN A 115 13.80 19.72 5.45
CA GLN A 115 12.91 20.46 6.34
C GLN A 115 11.68 20.87 5.54
N PHE A 116 10.57 20.19 5.76
CA PHE A 116 9.30 20.54 5.14
C PHE A 116 8.75 21.84 5.76
N SER A 117 8.15 22.68 4.94
CA SER A 117 7.42 23.86 5.42
C SER A 117 6.17 23.42 6.19
N GLU A 118 5.70 24.27 7.11
CA GLU A 118 4.46 24.00 7.85
C GLU A 118 3.27 23.81 6.90
N ASP A 119 3.20 24.61 5.83
CA ASP A 119 2.15 24.50 4.80
C ASP A 119 2.19 23.15 4.07
N ALA A 120 3.39 22.66 3.72
CA ALA A 120 3.53 21.35 3.08
C ALA A 120 3.03 20.22 4.00
N VAL A 121 3.41 20.27 5.28
CA VAL A 121 2.96 19.28 6.25
C VAL A 121 1.46 19.39 6.54
N LYS A 122 0.91 20.62 6.59
CA LYS A 122 -0.53 20.85 6.72
C LYS A 122 -1.27 20.21 5.54
N LEU A 123 -0.76 20.35 4.31
CA LEU A 123 -1.37 19.70 3.15
C LEU A 123 -1.28 18.17 3.22
N TYR A 124 -0.12 17.59 3.56
CA TYR A 124 0.00 16.13 3.72
C TYR A 124 -0.99 15.57 4.74
N LEU A 125 -1.22 16.29 5.85
CA LEU A 125 -2.23 15.94 6.83
C LEU A 125 -3.64 15.95 6.21
N CYS A 126 -4.00 16.96 5.42
CA CYS A 126 -5.29 17.04 4.74
C CYS A 126 -5.48 15.93 3.69
N GLU A 127 -4.47 15.65 2.87
CA GLU A 127 -4.53 14.63 1.82
C GLU A 127 -4.68 13.22 2.41
N MET A 128 -3.89 12.92 3.44
CA MET A 128 -4.01 11.65 4.16
C MET A 128 -5.31 11.55 4.94
N THR A 129 -5.83 12.65 5.49
CA THR A 129 -7.17 12.68 6.11
C THR A 129 -8.25 12.22 5.13
N LEU A 130 -8.24 12.74 3.90
CA LEU A 130 -9.19 12.33 2.86
C LEU A 130 -8.99 10.86 2.44
N ALA A 131 -7.74 10.41 2.32
CA ALA A 131 -7.43 9.02 2.01
C ALA A 131 -7.95 8.04 3.08
N LEU A 132 -7.72 8.35 4.36
CA LEU A 132 -8.14 7.49 5.48
C LEU A 132 -9.65 7.47 5.66
N ASP A 133 -10.32 8.62 5.51
CA ASP A 133 -11.78 8.69 5.57
C ASP A 133 -12.44 7.88 4.45
N TYR A 134 -11.87 7.93 3.24
CA TYR A 134 -12.29 7.06 2.14
C TYR A 134 -12.08 5.57 2.45
N LEU A 135 -10.91 5.16 2.96
CA LEU A 135 -10.66 3.77 3.31
C LEU A 135 -11.64 3.26 4.39
N GLN A 136 -11.91 4.09 5.40
CA GLN A 136 -12.91 3.80 6.42
C GLN A 136 -14.31 3.64 5.81
N SER A 137 -14.68 4.47 4.82
CA SER A 137 -15.93 4.33 4.06
C SER A 137 -15.99 3.04 3.22
N GLN A 138 -14.84 2.43 2.92
CA GLN A 138 -14.73 1.13 2.25
C GLN A 138 -14.52 -0.02 3.25
N HIS A 139 -14.68 0.23 4.55
CA HIS A 139 -14.49 -0.75 5.62
C HIS A 139 -13.05 -1.31 5.67
N ILE A 140 -12.05 -0.55 5.25
CA ILE A 140 -10.64 -0.97 5.21
C ILE A 140 -9.85 -0.24 6.30
N ILE A 141 -9.00 -1.00 7.00
CA ILE A 141 -7.95 -0.48 7.88
C ILE A 141 -6.61 -0.76 7.20
N HIS A 142 -5.79 0.28 7.04
CA HIS A 142 -4.47 0.21 6.41
C HIS A 142 -3.44 -0.48 7.31
N ARG A 143 -3.39 -0.13 8.60
CA ARG A 143 -2.50 -0.65 9.66
C ARG A 143 -1.00 -0.35 9.53
N ASP A 144 -0.55 0.27 8.43
CA ASP A 144 0.86 0.64 8.25
C ASP A 144 1.07 2.07 7.71
N VAL A 145 0.32 3.05 8.22
CA VAL A 145 0.54 4.47 7.85
C VAL A 145 1.84 4.97 8.50
N LYS A 146 2.83 5.32 7.68
CA LYS A 146 4.16 5.79 8.09
C LYS A 146 4.85 6.51 6.92
N PRO A 147 5.93 7.29 7.14
CA PRO A 147 6.63 7.99 6.06
C PRO A 147 7.06 7.10 4.89
N ASP A 148 7.44 5.84 5.16
CA ASP A 148 7.87 4.87 4.16
C ASP A 148 6.75 4.48 3.17
N ASN A 149 5.48 4.62 3.59
CA ASN A 149 4.30 4.22 2.82
C ASN A 149 3.51 5.43 2.29
N ILE A 150 4.08 6.64 2.36
CA ILE A 150 3.49 7.85 1.80
C ILE A 150 4.43 8.36 0.70
N LEU A 151 3.98 8.25 -0.54
CA LEU A 151 4.72 8.63 -1.73
C LEU A 151 4.30 10.01 -2.22
N LEU A 152 5.25 10.78 -2.72
CA LEU A 152 4.99 12.07 -3.37
C LEU A 152 4.88 11.91 -4.88
N ASP A 153 3.92 12.60 -5.50
CA ASP A 153 3.90 12.77 -6.95
C ASP A 153 4.88 13.88 -7.41
N GLU A 154 4.92 14.15 -8.72
CA GLU A 154 5.81 15.16 -9.30
C GLU A 154 5.42 16.61 -8.94
N GLN A 155 4.20 16.81 -8.43
CA GLN A 155 3.67 18.09 -7.96
C GLN A 155 3.82 18.24 -6.44
N GLY A 156 4.21 17.16 -5.74
CA GLY A 156 4.40 17.14 -4.30
C GLY A 156 3.19 16.67 -3.50
N HIS A 157 2.15 16.12 -4.13
CA HIS A 157 0.99 15.59 -3.40
C HIS A 157 1.28 14.20 -2.84
N ALA A 158 0.84 13.97 -1.60
CA ALA A 158 1.02 12.73 -0.87
C ALA A 158 -0.02 11.68 -1.26
N HIS A 159 0.44 10.44 -1.43
CA HIS A 159 -0.39 9.29 -1.72
C HIS A 159 -0.01 8.12 -0.81
N LEU A 160 -1.02 7.48 -0.23
CA LEU A 160 -0.81 6.29 0.57
C LEU A 160 -0.65 5.06 -0.33
N THR A 161 0.31 4.20 0.02
CA THR A 161 0.63 2.95 -0.69
C THR A 161 0.84 1.80 0.29
N ASP A 162 1.06 0.61 -0.25
CA ASP A 162 1.39 -0.63 0.48
C ASP A 162 0.27 -1.16 1.40
N PHE A 163 -0.68 -1.86 0.78
CA PHE A 163 -1.81 -2.50 1.45
C PHE A 163 -1.52 -3.95 1.88
N ASN A 164 -0.24 -4.36 1.95
CA ASN A 164 0.16 -5.75 2.24
C ASN A 164 -0.46 -6.29 3.54
N ILE A 165 -0.58 -5.43 4.56
CA ILE A 165 -1.18 -5.78 5.86
C ILE A 165 -2.53 -5.11 6.09
N ALA A 166 -3.17 -4.55 5.07
CA ALA A 166 -4.51 -3.99 5.22
C ALA A 166 -5.53 -5.11 5.52
N THR A 167 -6.66 -4.73 6.12
CA THR A 167 -7.75 -5.67 6.40
C THR A 167 -9.10 -5.01 6.21
N ILE A 168 -10.08 -5.80 5.79
CA ILE A 168 -11.49 -5.38 5.73
C ILE A 168 -12.14 -5.73 7.07
N ILE A 169 -12.88 -4.80 7.67
CA ILE A 169 -13.64 -4.97 8.92
C ILE A 169 -15.11 -4.67 8.66
N LYS A 170 -15.98 -5.67 8.83
CA LYS A 170 -17.42 -5.46 8.69
C LYS A 170 -17.97 -4.63 9.86
N ASP A 171 -19.14 -4.05 9.66
CA ASP A 171 -19.82 -3.28 10.70
C ASP A 171 -19.95 -4.06 12.01
N GLY A 172 -19.43 -3.48 13.10
CA GLY A 172 -19.46 -4.06 14.44
C GLY A 172 -18.36 -5.11 14.72
N GLU A 173 -17.58 -5.51 13.72
CA GLU A 173 -16.39 -6.35 13.92
C GLU A 173 -15.19 -5.50 14.35
N ARG A 174 -14.20 -6.14 14.98
CA ARG A 174 -12.92 -5.52 15.37
C ARG A 174 -11.77 -6.46 15.09
N ALA A 175 -10.64 -5.92 14.67
CA ALA A 175 -9.42 -6.70 14.48
C ALA A 175 -8.71 -6.91 15.82
N THR A 176 -8.05 -8.05 15.95
CA THR A 176 -7.32 -8.44 17.17
C THR A 176 -5.85 -8.79 16.89
N ALA A 177 -5.50 -8.99 15.63
CA ALA A 177 -4.14 -9.37 15.22
C ALA A 177 -3.14 -8.23 15.48
N LEU A 178 -1.99 -8.55 16.04
CA LEU A 178 -0.86 -7.63 16.16
C LEU A 178 -0.18 -7.46 14.79
N ALA A 179 -0.55 -6.44 14.03
CA ALA A 179 -0.04 -6.17 12.68
C ALA A 179 0.23 -4.68 12.46
N GLY A 180 1.38 -4.34 11.87
CA GLY A 180 1.87 -2.97 11.71
C GLY A 180 3.31 -2.76 12.18
N THR A 181 3.84 -1.56 11.95
CA THR A 181 5.19 -1.17 12.38
C THR A 181 5.13 -0.58 13.80
N LYS A 182 5.67 -1.29 14.81
CA LYS A 182 5.52 -0.95 16.25
C LYS A 182 5.57 0.54 16.62
N PRO A 183 6.51 1.36 16.10
CA PRO A 183 6.60 2.77 16.45
C PRO A 183 5.41 3.65 15.99
N TYR A 184 4.60 3.17 15.06
CA TYR A 184 3.41 3.85 14.54
C TYR A 184 2.11 3.21 15.04
N MET A 185 2.16 2.00 15.61
CA MET A 185 0.98 1.30 16.11
C MET A 185 0.31 2.07 17.26
N ALA A 186 -1.02 2.09 17.22
CA ALA A 186 -1.83 2.65 18.29
C ALA A 186 -1.81 1.79 19.57
N PRO A 187 -1.97 2.39 20.77
CA PRO A 187 -1.90 1.66 22.04
C PRO A 187 -2.88 0.48 22.14
N GLU A 188 -4.08 0.63 21.59
CA GLU A 188 -5.13 -0.39 21.65
C GLU A 188 -4.80 -1.67 20.85
N ILE A 189 -3.89 -1.60 19.86
CA ILE A 189 -3.41 -2.79 19.14
C ILE A 189 -2.66 -3.72 20.11
N PHE A 190 -1.80 -3.13 20.95
CA PHE A 190 -1.02 -3.85 21.96
C PHE A 190 -1.91 -4.40 23.09
N GLN A 191 -2.88 -3.60 23.54
CA GLN A 191 -3.83 -4.02 24.57
C GLN A 191 -4.72 -5.18 24.09
N SER A 192 -5.19 -5.12 22.84
CA SER A 192 -5.95 -6.21 22.23
C SER A 192 -5.16 -7.51 22.18
N PHE A 193 -3.87 -7.44 21.88
CA PHE A 193 -3.01 -8.62 21.78
C PHE A 193 -2.77 -9.31 23.13
N VAL A 194 -2.52 -8.55 24.20
CA VAL A 194 -2.17 -9.12 25.52
C VAL A 194 -3.38 -9.59 26.29
N SER A 195 -4.45 -8.79 26.32
CA SER A 195 -5.57 -9.03 27.24
C SER A 195 -6.78 -9.70 26.58
N GLY A 196 -6.67 -10.11 25.31
CA GLY A 196 -7.82 -10.51 24.51
C GLY A 196 -8.88 -9.40 24.48
N GLY A 197 -8.41 -8.14 24.39
CA GLY A 197 -9.22 -6.94 24.52
C GLY A 197 -10.33 -6.84 23.46
N THR A 198 -11.10 -5.75 23.49
CA THR A 198 -12.24 -5.54 22.60
C THR A 198 -11.88 -5.45 21.11
N GLY A 199 -10.59 -5.47 20.76
CA GLY A 199 -10.09 -5.28 19.41
C GLY A 199 -9.98 -3.80 19.03
N TYR A 200 -9.48 -3.55 17.84
CA TYR A 200 -9.32 -2.22 17.27
C TYR A 200 -10.04 -2.09 15.92
N ALA A 201 -10.33 -0.86 15.53
CA ALA A 201 -10.96 -0.53 14.26
C ALA A 201 -10.19 0.62 13.57
N PHE A 202 -10.88 1.46 12.83
CA PHE A 202 -10.30 2.48 11.93
C PHE A 202 -9.46 3.54 12.65
N GLU A 203 -9.68 3.76 13.95
CA GLU A 203 -9.02 4.80 14.77
C GLU A 203 -7.50 4.62 14.85
N VAL A 204 -6.99 3.43 14.56
CA VAL A 204 -5.54 3.12 14.58
C VAL A 204 -4.76 3.82 13.47
N ASP A 205 -5.38 4.00 12.30
CA ASP A 205 -4.72 4.66 11.17
C ASP A 205 -4.59 6.18 11.42
N TRP A 206 -5.56 6.76 12.12
CA TRP A 206 -5.53 8.17 12.53
C TRP A 206 -4.47 8.45 13.59
N TRP A 207 -4.25 7.52 14.53
CA TRP A 207 -3.10 7.57 15.44
C TRP A 207 -1.78 7.56 14.65
N SER A 208 -1.67 6.60 13.72
CA SER A 208 -0.48 6.42 12.88
C SER A 208 -0.19 7.66 12.03
N LEU A 209 -1.23 8.34 11.52
CA LEU A 209 -1.13 9.64 10.87
C LEU A 209 -0.60 10.72 11.83
N GLY A 210 -1.11 10.78 13.06
CA GLY A 210 -0.59 11.69 14.10
C GLY A 210 0.91 11.49 14.38
N VAL A 211 1.35 10.24 14.50
CA VAL A 211 2.77 9.89 14.68
C VAL A 211 3.60 10.33 13.47
N THR A 212 3.08 10.07 12.26
CA THR A 212 3.73 10.41 11.00
C THR A 212 3.91 11.91 10.84
N ILE A 213 2.85 12.70 11.03
CA ILE A 213 2.93 14.17 10.93
C ILE A 213 3.86 14.76 11.99
N PHE A 214 3.82 14.24 13.23
CA PHE A 214 4.76 14.64 14.27
C PHE A 214 6.21 14.40 13.82
N GLU A 215 6.50 13.21 13.28
CA GLU A 215 7.84 12.88 12.80
C GLU A 215 8.28 13.76 11.64
N VAL A 216 7.39 14.07 10.69
CA VAL A 216 7.70 14.95 9.55
C VAL A 216 8.03 16.38 10.02
N LEU A 217 7.31 16.90 11.01
CA LEU A 217 7.58 18.24 11.59
C LEU A 217 8.85 18.28 12.42
N ARG A 218 9.14 17.22 13.16
CA ARG A 218 10.18 17.22 14.20
C ARG A 218 11.49 16.60 13.75
N GLY A 219 11.44 15.68 12.79
CA GLY A 219 12.55 14.81 12.39
C GLY A 219 12.70 13.55 13.25
N TRP A 220 11.89 13.39 14.30
CA TRP A 220 11.84 12.18 15.12
C TRP A 220 10.44 11.93 15.69
N ARG A 221 10.16 10.68 16.06
CA ARG A 221 8.86 10.21 16.51
C ARG A 221 8.53 10.68 17.94
N PRO A 222 7.23 10.79 18.30
CA PRO A 222 6.80 11.24 19.62
C PRO A 222 7.13 10.26 20.76
N TYR A 223 7.31 8.98 20.44
CA TYR A 223 7.68 7.92 21.39
C TYR A 223 8.95 7.20 20.93
N ASP A 224 9.81 6.87 21.88
CA ASP A 224 11.02 6.08 21.61
C ASP A 224 10.68 4.58 21.61
N ILE A 225 10.21 4.12 20.45
CA ILE A 225 9.79 2.73 20.23
C ILE A 225 10.66 2.10 19.15
N HIS A 226 11.08 0.88 19.42
CA HIS A 226 11.87 0.00 18.57
C HIS A 226 11.19 -1.35 18.38
N ALA A 227 11.57 -2.06 17.32
CA ALA A 227 10.99 -3.36 16.96
C ALA A 227 11.16 -4.44 18.06
N ASN A 228 12.21 -4.33 18.88
CA ASN A 228 12.53 -5.30 19.94
C ASN A 228 11.87 -5.02 21.29
N ASN A 229 11.16 -3.89 21.46
CA ASN A 229 10.44 -3.64 22.71
C ASN A 229 9.32 -4.68 22.91
N SER A 230 9.16 -5.15 24.15
CA SER A 230 8.08 -6.07 24.52
C SER A 230 6.74 -5.34 24.55
N VAL A 231 5.63 -6.07 24.43
CA VAL A 231 4.31 -5.45 24.38
C VAL A 231 3.95 -4.79 25.71
N GLU A 232 4.37 -5.38 26.82
CA GLU A 232 4.13 -4.89 28.18
C GLU A 232 4.82 -3.55 28.43
N SER A 233 6.07 -3.40 27.96
CA SER A 233 6.80 -2.14 28.11
C SER A 233 6.18 -1.02 27.27
N LEU A 234 5.61 -1.34 26.10
CA LEU A 234 4.89 -0.36 25.28
C LEU A 234 3.58 0.09 25.92
N ILE A 235 2.80 -0.83 26.50
CA ILE A 235 1.58 -0.48 27.25
C ILE A 235 1.93 0.44 28.43
N GLN A 236 2.99 0.13 29.17
CA GLN A 236 3.47 0.98 30.26
C GLN A 236 3.94 2.35 29.74
N LEU A 237 4.66 2.39 28.61
CA LEU A 237 5.12 3.63 27.99
C LEU A 237 3.96 4.57 27.69
N PHE A 238 2.92 4.10 26.98
CA PHE A 238 1.76 4.92 26.64
C PHE A 238 0.96 5.39 27.86
N SER A 239 1.06 4.70 28.99
CA SER A 239 0.38 5.06 30.23
C SER A 239 1.16 6.07 31.08
N THR A 240 2.47 6.21 30.87
CA THR A 240 3.37 6.97 31.76
C THR A 240 4.06 8.14 31.08
N VAL A 241 4.31 8.06 29.77
CA VAL A 241 5.03 9.07 29.01
C VAL A 241 4.07 9.95 28.25
N SER A 242 4.20 11.27 28.46
CA SER A 242 3.48 12.28 27.70
C SER A 242 4.31 12.77 26.50
N VAL A 243 3.63 12.96 25.37
CA VAL A 243 4.25 13.49 24.14
C VAL A 243 4.78 14.90 24.40
N GLN A 244 6.03 15.13 24.01
CA GLN A 244 6.69 16.43 24.12
C GLN A 244 6.51 17.23 22.83
N TYR A 245 5.76 18.32 22.89
CA TYR A 245 5.49 19.20 21.75
C TYR A 245 6.47 20.38 21.73
N SER A 246 6.87 20.81 20.52
CA SER A 246 7.71 21.99 20.38
C SER A 246 6.98 23.25 20.86
N PRO A 247 7.58 24.08 21.72
CA PRO A 247 7.00 25.39 22.08
C PRO A 247 6.90 26.35 20.89
N ALA A 248 7.66 26.10 19.82
CA ALA A 248 7.65 26.90 18.60
C ALA A 248 6.48 26.56 17.66
N TRP A 249 5.77 25.45 17.88
CA TRP A 249 4.65 25.07 17.01
C TRP A 249 3.39 25.89 17.34
N PRO A 250 2.54 26.17 16.34
CA PRO A 250 1.25 26.81 16.56
C PRO A 250 0.42 26.03 17.59
N LYS A 251 -0.26 26.76 18.48
CA LYS A 251 -1.08 26.15 19.54
C LYS A 251 -2.19 25.27 18.97
N ASP A 252 -2.77 25.68 17.85
CA ASP A 252 -3.86 24.94 17.20
C ASP A 252 -3.35 23.64 16.56
N LEU A 253 -2.15 23.65 15.96
CA LEU A 253 -1.48 22.42 15.48
C LEU A 253 -1.24 21.45 16.64
N VAL A 254 -0.71 21.94 17.76
CA VAL A 254 -0.47 21.12 18.95
C VAL A 254 -1.78 20.55 19.50
N SER A 255 -2.86 21.34 19.50
CA SER A 255 -4.20 20.89 19.89
C SER A 255 -4.69 19.75 18.99
N LEU A 256 -4.53 19.88 17.68
CA LEU A 256 -4.89 18.85 16.70
C LEU A 256 -4.07 17.57 16.87
N LEU A 257 -2.74 17.68 17.01
CA LEU A 257 -1.87 16.52 17.23
C LEU A 257 -2.20 15.80 18.53
N ARG A 258 -2.58 16.52 19.60
CA ARG A 258 -3.08 15.88 20.83
C ARG A 258 -4.35 15.09 20.60
N LYS A 259 -5.25 15.55 19.73
CA LYS A 259 -6.46 14.81 19.39
C LYS A 259 -6.17 13.54 18.60
N LEU A 260 -5.26 13.58 17.63
CA LEU A 260 -4.81 12.38 16.89
C LEU A 260 -4.03 11.41 17.78
N LEU A 261 -3.17 11.91 18.68
CA LEU A 261 -2.38 11.13 19.62
C LEU A 261 -3.09 10.92 20.97
N THR A 262 -4.43 10.88 20.97
CA THR A 262 -5.21 10.51 22.15
C THR A 262 -5.14 9.00 22.35
N VAL A 263 -4.70 8.56 23.53
CA VAL A 263 -4.53 7.12 23.83
C VAL A 263 -5.86 6.37 23.79
N ASN A 264 -6.94 6.93 24.34
CA ASN A 264 -8.27 6.33 24.23
C ASN A 264 -8.84 6.57 22.81
N PRO A 265 -9.08 5.52 22.00
CA PRO A 265 -9.59 5.66 20.64
C PRO A 265 -10.97 6.34 20.59
N GLU A 266 -11.83 6.20 21.61
CA GLU A 266 -13.16 6.83 21.64
C GLU A 266 -13.14 8.36 21.72
N HIS A 267 -11.98 8.94 22.07
CA HIS A 267 -11.79 10.39 22.17
C HIS A 267 -10.80 10.91 21.11
N ARG A 268 -10.29 10.01 20.27
CA ARG A 268 -9.38 10.33 19.18
C ARG A 268 -10.16 10.86 17.99
N PHE A 269 -9.58 11.79 17.25
CA PHE A 269 -10.13 12.18 15.95
C PHE A 269 -9.97 11.02 14.97
N SER A 270 -11.07 10.66 14.30
CA SER A 270 -11.10 9.50 13.42
C SER A 270 -12.05 9.67 12.22
N SER A 271 -12.23 10.91 11.76
CA SER A 271 -13.02 11.24 10.57
C SER A 271 -12.62 12.61 10.01
N VAL A 272 -12.95 12.87 8.73
CA VAL A 272 -12.84 14.22 8.13
C VAL A 272 -13.64 15.24 8.94
N SER A 273 -14.84 14.86 9.42
CA SER A 273 -15.70 15.73 10.23
C SER A 273 -14.99 16.21 11.50
N ASP A 274 -14.29 15.29 12.20
CA ASP A 274 -13.51 15.66 13.38
C ASP A 274 -12.40 16.64 13.03
N MET A 275 -11.64 16.35 11.97
CA MET A 275 -10.54 17.20 11.51
C MET A 275 -11.01 18.61 11.14
N GLN A 276 -12.18 18.74 10.53
CA GLN A 276 -12.81 20.02 10.19
C GLN A 276 -13.20 20.86 11.40
N THR A 277 -13.38 20.27 12.59
CA THR A 277 -13.63 21.04 13.83
C THR A 277 -12.38 21.74 14.38
N SER A 278 -11.20 21.37 13.89
CA SER A 278 -9.94 21.93 14.36
C SER A 278 -9.73 23.36 13.87
N PRO A 279 -9.44 24.33 14.76
CA PRO A 279 -9.08 25.69 14.35
C PRO A 279 -7.86 25.75 13.43
N TYR A 280 -6.94 24.78 13.53
CA TYR A 280 -5.75 24.71 12.67
C TYR A 280 -6.07 24.49 11.19
N LEU A 281 -7.22 23.90 10.89
CA LEU A 281 -7.67 23.57 9.53
C LEU A 281 -8.87 24.42 9.09
N ALA A 282 -9.19 25.50 9.81
CA ALA A 282 -10.33 26.36 9.51
C ALA A 282 -10.19 27.11 8.18
N ASP A 283 -8.96 27.30 7.69
CA ASP A 283 -8.62 27.94 6.42
C ASP A 283 -8.59 26.97 5.23
N ILE A 284 -8.77 25.67 5.46
CA ILE A 284 -8.64 24.65 4.43
C ILE A 284 -9.93 24.53 3.61
N ASN A 285 -9.78 24.67 2.29
CA ASN A 285 -10.80 24.27 1.33
C ASN A 285 -10.60 22.80 0.93
N TRP A 286 -11.39 21.91 1.52
CA TRP A 286 -11.28 20.46 1.32
C TRP A 286 -11.58 20.00 -0.11
N ASP A 287 -12.47 20.70 -0.83
CA ASP A 287 -12.73 20.42 -2.25
C ASP A 287 -11.49 20.76 -3.09
N ALA A 288 -10.83 21.89 -2.79
CA ALA A 288 -9.58 22.26 -3.45
C ALA A 288 -8.43 21.31 -3.11
N VAL A 289 -8.39 20.74 -1.90
CA VAL A 289 -7.47 19.64 -1.57
C VAL A 289 -7.78 18.45 -2.46
N TYR A 290 -9.02 17.94 -2.46
CA TYR A 290 -9.41 16.76 -3.24
C TYR A 290 -9.13 16.92 -4.75
N GLU A 291 -9.35 18.11 -5.30
CA GLU A 291 -9.07 18.45 -6.70
C GLU A 291 -7.57 18.73 -6.97
N LYS A 292 -6.69 18.60 -5.97
CA LYS A 292 -5.25 18.91 -6.04
C LYS A 292 -4.95 20.31 -6.55
N LYS A 293 -5.75 21.30 -6.13
CA LYS A 293 -5.59 22.72 -6.49
C LYS A 293 -4.76 23.53 -5.49
N MET A 294 -4.52 22.98 -4.29
CA MET A 294 -3.64 23.61 -3.30
C MET A 294 -2.17 23.34 -3.63
N GLU A 295 -1.31 24.34 -3.48
CA GLU A 295 0.13 24.18 -3.71
C GLU A 295 0.78 23.35 -2.59
N ALA A 296 1.61 22.38 -2.95
CA ALA A 296 2.16 21.40 -2.00
C ALA A 296 3.22 21.94 -1.04
N GLY A 297 3.73 23.16 -1.23
CA GLY A 297 4.77 23.76 -0.38
C GLY A 297 6.15 23.09 -0.45
N PHE A 298 6.24 21.88 -1.00
CA PHE A 298 7.46 21.15 -1.34
C PHE A 298 7.25 20.40 -2.66
N VAL A 299 8.15 20.61 -3.62
CA VAL A 299 8.13 19.89 -4.90
C VAL A 299 9.44 19.11 -5.05
N PRO A 300 9.39 17.77 -5.17
CA PRO A 300 10.59 16.97 -5.38
C PRO A 300 11.35 17.41 -6.64
N ASN A 301 12.69 17.40 -6.59
CA ASN A 301 13.52 17.83 -7.72
C ASN A 301 13.23 17.00 -8.97
N LYS A 302 12.78 17.67 -10.04
CA LYS A 302 12.48 17.04 -11.34
C LYS A 302 13.74 16.39 -11.94
N GLY A 303 13.59 15.16 -12.44
CA GLY A 303 14.65 14.44 -13.14
C GLY A 303 15.63 13.64 -12.27
N ARG A 304 15.47 13.66 -10.94
CA ARG A 304 16.09 12.67 -10.05
C ARG A 304 15.04 11.69 -9.56
N LEU A 305 15.36 10.41 -9.59
CA LEU A 305 14.61 9.40 -8.87
C LEU A 305 15.00 9.50 -7.40
N HIS A 306 14.02 9.80 -6.55
CA HIS A 306 14.15 9.89 -5.10
C HIS A 306 13.97 8.52 -4.47
N CYS A 307 14.78 7.56 -4.91
CA CYS A 307 14.83 6.20 -4.40
C CYS A 307 16.29 5.80 -4.12
N ASP A 308 16.50 4.76 -3.31
CA ASP A 308 17.85 4.26 -3.06
C ASP A 308 18.50 3.74 -4.37
N PRO A 309 19.64 4.32 -4.80
CA PRO A 309 20.32 3.90 -6.03
C PRO A 309 20.83 2.46 -5.99
N THR A 310 20.95 1.85 -4.80
CA THR A 310 21.37 0.46 -4.66
C THR A 310 20.39 -0.51 -5.31
N PHE A 311 19.09 -0.21 -5.38
CA PHE A 311 18.11 -1.09 -6.01
C PHE A 311 18.38 -1.33 -7.50
N GLU A 312 18.85 -0.31 -8.20
CA GLU A 312 19.21 -0.39 -9.61
C GLU A 312 20.46 -1.26 -9.81
N LEU A 313 21.47 -1.07 -8.96
CA LEU A 313 22.70 -1.85 -8.95
C LEU A 313 22.44 -3.32 -8.59
N GLU A 314 21.58 -3.59 -7.61
CA GLU A 314 21.17 -4.95 -7.23
C GLU A 314 20.51 -5.68 -8.42
N GLU A 315 19.62 -5.02 -9.17
CA GLU A 315 18.97 -5.62 -10.35
C GLU A 315 19.94 -5.86 -11.51
N MET A 316 20.91 -4.96 -11.72
CA MET A 316 21.87 -5.09 -12.82
C MET A 316 22.99 -6.11 -12.54
N ILE A 317 23.45 -6.22 -11.28
CA ILE A 317 24.70 -6.92 -10.92
C ILE A 317 24.43 -8.19 -10.11
N LEU A 318 23.51 -8.14 -9.14
CA LEU A 318 23.33 -9.21 -8.15
C LEU A 318 22.20 -10.18 -8.50
N GLU A 319 21.20 -9.71 -9.26
CA GLU A 319 20.07 -10.55 -9.63
C GLU A 319 20.49 -11.63 -10.64
N SER A 320 20.42 -12.89 -10.22
CA SER A 320 20.77 -14.04 -11.06
C SER A 320 19.79 -14.23 -12.24
N ARG A 321 18.57 -13.68 -12.12
CA ARG A 321 17.46 -13.87 -13.05
C ARG A 321 16.71 -12.56 -13.36
N PRO A 322 17.38 -11.51 -13.83
CA PRO A 322 16.80 -10.16 -13.88
C PRO A 322 15.62 -10.06 -14.85
N LEU A 323 14.67 -9.18 -14.54
CA LEU A 323 13.35 -9.14 -15.18
C LEU A 323 13.45 -8.84 -16.68
N HIS A 324 14.36 -7.95 -17.08
CA HIS A 324 14.61 -7.58 -18.48
C HIS A 324 15.12 -8.75 -19.34
N LYS A 325 15.66 -9.82 -18.73
CA LYS A 325 16.09 -11.05 -19.43
C LYS A 325 15.05 -12.19 -19.35
N LYS A 326 13.94 -12.00 -18.62
CA LYS A 326 12.92 -13.03 -18.37
C LYS A 326 12.33 -13.60 -19.65
N LYS A 327 11.95 -12.75 -20.61
CA LYS A 327 11.43 -13.16 -21.92
C LYS A 327 12.36 -14.13 -22.65
N LYS A 328 13.67 -13.80 -22.71
CA LYS A 328 14.68 -14.64 -23.36
C LYS A 328 14.88 -15.98 -22.62
N ARG A 329 14.77 -15.98 -21.29
CA ARG A 329 14.87 -17.18 -20.44
C ARG A 329 13.67 -18.11 -20.63
N LEU A 330 12.45 -17.57 -20.54
CA LEU A 330 11.22 -18.35 -20.72
C LEU A 330 11.10 -18.91 -22.14
N ALA A 331 11.45 -18.15 -23.17
CA ALA A 331 11.50 -18.65 -24.54
C ALA A 331 12.50 -19.82 -24.70
N LYS A 332 13.68 -19.72 -24.07
CA LYS A 332 14.68 -20.80 -24.05
C LYS A 332 14.19 -22.04 -23.30
N ASN A 333 13.48 -21.88 -22.19
CA ASN A 333 12.93 -23.00 -21.43
C ASN A 333 11.76 -23.68 -22.15
N ARG A 334 10.83 -22.93 -22.75
CA ARG A 334 9.75 -23.50 -23.58
C ARG A 334 10.29 -24.30 -24.78
N SER A 335 11.42 -23.86 -25.36
CA SER A 335 12.09 -24.64 -26.42
C SER A 335 12.76 -25.94 -25.93
N ARG A 336 13.04 -26.06 -24.62
CA ARG A 336 13.58 -27.27 -23.98
C ARG A 336 12.47 -28.21 -23.46
N ASP A 337 11.38 -27.65 -22.95
CA ASP A 337 10.24 -28.40 -22.39
C ASP A 337 9.33 -29.05 -23.44
N ASN A 338 9.47 -28.72 -24.72
CA ASN A 338 8.90 -29.51 -25.83
C ASN A 338 9.41 -30.98 -25.88
N SER A 339 10.18 -31.43 -24.88
CA SER A 339 10.65 -32.80 -24.72
C SER A 339 10.13 -33.52 -23.45
N LYS A 340 9.41 -32.86 -22.52
CA LYS A 340 8.83 -33.52 -21.34
C LYS A 340 7.55 -32.84 -20.86
N ASP A 341 6.45 -33.59 -20.85
CA ASP A 341 5.20 -33.24 -20.18
C ASP A 341 5.46 -32.95 -18.70
N SER A 342 4.98 -31.80 -18.21
CA SER A 342 4.84 -31.55 -16.77
C SER A 342 3.59 -30.74 -16.49
N GLN A 343 2.80 -31.27 -15.56
CA GLN A 343 1.54 -30.73 -15.06
C GLN A 343 1.78 -29.37 -14.40
N SER A 344 1.38 -28.30 -15.08
CA SER A 344 1.34 -26.94 -14.53
C SER A 344 0.04 -26.71 -13.76
N VAL A 345 0.16 -26.37 -12.47
CA VAL A 345 -0.94 -25.93 -11.60
C VAL A 345 -1.57 -24.66 -12.18
N ARG A 346 -2.81 -24.77 -12.66
CA ARG A 346 -3.61 -23.63 -13.12
C ARG A 346 -4.20 -22.93 -11.90
N ILE A 347 -3.60 -21.81 -11.48
CA ILE A 347 -4.24 -20.86 -10.57
C ILE A 347 -5.05 -19.87 -11.43
N LEU A 348 -6.33 -19.75 -11.09
CA LEU A 348 -7.39 -19.07 -11.83
C LEU A 348 -7.08 -17.62 -12.24
N LEU A 349 -7.73 -17.20 -13.33
CA LEU A 349 -7.78 -15.84 -13.87
C LEU A 349 -8.47 -14.87 -12.89
N ILE A 350 -7.93 -13.65 -12.78
CA ILE A 350 -8.61 -12.49 -12.18
C ILE A 350 -8.86 -11.46 -13.27
N HIS A 351 -10.13 -11.04 -13.41
CA HIS A 351 -10.64 -10.14 -14.44
C HIS A 351 -10.36 -8.66 -14.15
N MET A 352 -10.31 -7.87 -15.23
CA MET A 352 -9.90 -6.46 -15.27
C MET A 352 -11.00 -5.49 -14.82
N LYS A 353 -10.63 -4.45 -14.06
CA LYS A 353 -11.41 -3.20 -13.89
C LYS A 353 -11.19 -2.32 -15.12
N LYS A 354 -12.29 -1.79 -15.68
CA LYS A 354 -12.31 -0.81 -16.77
C LYS A 354 -12.90 0.49 -16.21
N GLN A 355 -12.24 1.64 -16.41
CA GLN A 355 -12.88 2.93 -16.14
C GLN A 355 -14.02 3.16 -17.16
N GLY A 356 -15.22 3.42 -16.64
CA GLY A 356 -16.40 3.88 -17.39
C GLY A 356 -17.53 2.83 -17.61
N GLN A 357 -18.51 2.80 -16.68
CA GLN A 357 -19.84 2.12 -16.69
C GLN A 357 -19.98 0.62 -16.31
N PRO A 358 -21.17 0.19 -15.82
CA PRO A 358 -21.50 -0.07 -14.41
C PRO A 358 -21.17 -1.49 -13.91
N ARG A 359 -21.03 -1.59 -12.58
CA ARG A 359 -20.78 -2.78 -11.74
C ARG A 359 -21.38 -4.09 -12.26
N ILE A 360 -20.57 -5.15 -12.40
CA ILE A 360 -21.03 -6.54 -12.32
C ILE A 360 -20.03 -7.40 -11.53
N THR A 361 -20.60 -8.20 -10.66
CA THR A 361 -20.13 -8.94 -9.48
C THR A 361 -19.16 -10.10 -9.76
N MET A 362 -18.21 -10.34 -8.84
CA MET A 362 -17.35 -11.53 -8.74
C MET A 362 -18.13 -12.80 -8.36
N GLN A 363 -17.75 -13.96 -8.94
CA GLN A 363 -17.94 -15.28 -8.32
C GLN A 363 -16.57 -15.94 -8.13
N LEU A 364 -16.23 -16.20 -6.86
CA LEU A 364 -15.06 -16.96 -6.43
C LEU A 364 -15.33 -18.46 -6.60
N GLY A 365 -14.50 -19.14 -7.39
CA GLY A 365 -14.44 -20.61 -7.44
C GLY A 365 -13.16 -21.10 -6.80
N PHE A 366 -13.22 -21.57 -5.55
CA PHE A 366 -12.12 -22.32 -4.94
C PHE A 366 -12.13 -23.76 -5.46
N PRO A 367 -10.99 -24.34 -5.87
CA PRO A 367 -10.90 -25.80 -5.96
C PRO A 367 -10.85 -26.37 -4.54
N SER A 368 -11.76 -27.29 -4.24
CA SER A 368 -11.77 -28.09 -3.03
C SER A 368 -10.44 -28.85 -2.89
N VAL A 369 -9.70 -28.59 -1.82
CA VAL A 369 -8.53 -29.38 -1.44
C VAL A 369 -9.04 -30.71 -0.90
N SER A 370 -9.17 -31.71 -1.77
CA SER A 370 -9.49 -33.08 -1.39
C SER A 370 -8.68 -34.07 -2.24
N SER A 371 -7.36 -34.16 -1.98
CA SER A 371 -6.53 -35.34 -2.28
C SER A 371 -5.05 -35.13 -1.94
N LEU A 372 -4.73 -34.73 -0.71
CA LEU A 372 -3.40 -34.98 -0.14
C LEU A 372 -3.59 -35.57 1.26
N SER A 373 -3.71 -36.89 1.30
CA SER A 373 -3.57 -37.67 2.53
C SER A 373 -2.12 -37.57 2.98
N VAL A 374 -1.86 -36.80 4.04
CA VAL A 374 -0.60 -36.86 4.80
C VAL A 374 -0.94 -37.38 6.20
N PRO A 375 -0.17 -38.34 6.75
CA PRO A 375 -0.53 -39.01 7.99
C PRO A 375 -0.49 -38.03 9.18
N VAL A 376 -1.48 -38.20 10.05
CA VAL A 376 -1.55 -37.61 11.39
C VAL A 376 -0.29 -38.00 12.17
N ASN A 377 0.50 -37.02 12.57
CA ASN A 377 1.33 -37.09 13.76
C ASN A 377 1.39 -35.72 14.44
N THR A 378 0.71 -35.68 15.58
CA THR A 378 0.88 -34.87 16.79
C THR A 378 2.19 -34.09 16.90
N VAL A 379 2.13 -32.81 17.29
CA VAL A 379 2.70 -32.23 18.54
C VAL A 379 2.27 -30.75 18.67
N TYR A 380 1.91 -30.37 19.90
CA TYR A 380 1.55 -29.03 20.40
C TYR A 380 2.71 -28.02 20.32
N PHE A 381 2.42 -26.76 20.01
CA PHE A 381 2.57 -25.57 20.87
C PHE A 381 1.90 -24.35 20.21
#